data_AF-A0A074X9L2-F1
#
_entry.id   AF-A0A074X9L2-F1
#
_cell.length_a   1.000
_cell.length_b   1.000
_cell.length_c   1.000
_cell.angle_alpha   90.00
_cell.angle_beta   90.00
_cell.angle_gamma   90.00
#
_symmetry.space_group_name_H-M   'P 1'
#
loop_
_entity.id
_entity.type
_entity.pdbx_description
1 polymer ?
#
loop_
_entity_poly.entity_id
_entity_poly.type
_entity_poly.pdbx_seq_one_letter_code
_entity_poly.pdbx_strand_id
1 'polypeptide(L)'
;MICIDLVNVEAATIPLAAFTASVALFRNLQLPTSWNPATKPTPLLARNSNIQPIIAIAGKGTDYVKTIVDTTKGDAIFDYRDGADEMISKIKKHLEAGNYGPVLHGLDPVIGKSSQKVLNEIVTPEGAINLVMPSDAEITSATKTITSVGVVHNTDNGSHGADARDLGLVTARWLTKAMQAGTSKGRPFEVRPGGLHAVDQALKDLKDGKNSATKYVFRIEDTPAS
;
A
#
# COMPACT_ATOMS: atom_id res chain seq x y z
N MET A 1 11.87 23.20 -26.70
CA MET A 1 12.54 21.97 -26.20
C MET A 1 11.84 21.57 -24.91
N ILE A 2 10.79 20.76 -25.02
CA ILE A 2 10.08 20.19 -23.86
C ILE A 2 10.45 18.70 -23.89
N CYS A 3 11.33 18.28 -22.99
CA CYS A 3 11.60 16.86 -22.75
C CYS A 3 10.29 16.18 -22.34
N ILE A 4 9.66 15.45 -23.25
CA ILE A 4 8.56 14.50 -22.98
C ILE A 4 9.10 13.07 -22.83
N ASP A 5 10.41 12.85 -22.94
CA ASP A 5 10.97 11.49 -23.10
C ASP A 5 11.24 10.69 -21.81
N LEU A 6 10.64 11.06 -20.68
CA LEU A 6 10.76 10.29 -19.42
C LEU A 6 9.44 10.05 -18.67
N VAL A 7 8.32 10.65 -19.10
CA VAL A 7 7.09 10.75 -18.27
C VAL A 7 6.13 9.55 -18.41
N ASN A 8 6.25 8.70 -19.45
CA ASN A 8 5.16 7.76 -19.76
C ASN A 8 5.20 6.43 -18.98
N VAL A 9 6.36 5.79 -18.82
CA VAL A 9 6.44 4.43 -18.23
C VAL A 9 6.46 4.43 -16.70
N GLU A 10 7.15 5.38 -16.08
CA GLU A 10 7.22 5.47 -14.62
C GLU A 10 5.86 5.86 -14.03
N ALA A 11 5.14 6.78 -14.68
CA ALA A 11 3.82 7.22 -14.26
C ALA A 11 2.81 6.07 -14.22
N ALA A 12 2.93 5.07 -15.11
CA ALA A 12 2.05 3.89 -15.12
C ALA A 12 2.12 3.04 -13.84
N THR A 13 3.17 3.20 -13.03
CA THR A 13 3.40 2.42 -11.80
C THR A 13 2.58 2.92 -10.60
N ILE A 14 1.93 4.08 -10.73
CA ILE A 14 1.39 4.87 -9.61
C ILE A 14 -0.13 4.69 -9.39
N PRO A 15 -1.01 4.84 -10.41
CA PRO A 15 -2.43 5.12 -10.17
C PRO A 15 -3.14 4.07 -9.32
N LEU A 16 -3.04 2.79 -9.69
CA LEU A 16 -3.71 1.72 -8.97
C LEU A 16 -3.33 1.71 -7.48
N ALA A 17 -2.02 1.67 -7.19
CA ALA A 17 -1.57 1.55 -5.83
C ALA A 17 -1.81 2.82 -5.00
N ALA A 18 -1.76 4.00 -5.64
CA ALA A 18 -2.00 5.26 -4.97
C ALA A 18 -3.49 5.46 -4.64
N PHE A 19 -4.41 5.13 -5.56
CA PHE A 19 -5.85 5.18 -5.26
C PHE A 19 -6.26 4.14 -4.23
N THR A 20 -5.72 2.91 -4.32
CA THR A 20 -5.92 1.91 -3.25
C THR A 20 -5.46 2.45 -1.90
N ALA A 21 -4.28 3.06 -1.82
CA ALA A 21 -3.80 3.66 -0.58
C ALA A 21 -4.70 4.81 -0.10
N SER A 22 -5.14 5.71 -0.98
CA SER A 22 -6.04 6.81 -0.59
C SER A 22 -7.38 6.31 -0.03
N VAL A 23 -7.98 5.29 -0.65
CA VAL A 23 -9.23 4.70 -0.16
C VAL A 23 -9.00 3.99 1.17
N ALA A 24 -7.94 3.18 1.29
CA ALA A 24 -7.63 2.47 2.52
C ALA A 24 -7.35 3.44 3.69
N LEU A 25 -6.45 4.40 3.48
CA LEU A 25 -5.94 5.29 4.52
C LEU A 25 -6.95 6.36 4.91
N PHE A 26 -7.45 7.13 3.92
CA PHE A 26 -8.21 8.35 4.22
C PHE A 26 -9.72 8.11 4.33
N ARG A 27 -10.26 7.17 3.56
CA ARG A 27 -11.69 6.88 3.60
C ARG A 27 -12.02 5.81 4.64
N ASN A 28 -11.34 4.67 4.58
CA ASN A 28 -11.72 3.50 5.38
C ASN A 28 -11.13 3.54 6.78
N LEU A 29 -9.85 3.86 6.92
CA LEU A 29 -9.18 4.01 8.22
C LEU A 29 -9.30 5.43 8.80
N GLN A 30 -9.86 6.38 8.04
CA GLN A 30 -10.07 7.77 8.43
C GLN A 30 -8.81 8.47 8.98
N LEU A 31 -7.66 8.12 8.42
CA LEU A 31 -6.40 8.65 8.87
C LEU A 31 -6.18 10.09 8.41
N PRO A 32 -5.36 10.85 9.14
CA PRO A 32 -4.96 12.20 8.76
C PRO A 32 -4.39 12.25 7.33
N THR A 33 -4.78 13.28 6.58
CA THR A 33 -4.24 13.54 5.24
C THR A 33 -2.91 14.28 5.34
N SER A 34 -2.13 14.31 4.25
CA SER A 34 -0.81 14.97 4.29
C SER A 34 -0.89 16.50 4.45
N TRP A 35 -2.04 17.11 4.18
CA TRP A 35 -2.28 18.55 4.39
C TRP A 35 -3.02 18.85 5.71
N ASN A 36 -3.38 17.82 6.46
CA ASN A 36 -3.89 17.93 7.84
C ASN A 36 -3.31 16.78 8.68
N PRO A 37 -2.00 16.84 9.02
CA PRO A 37 -1.24 15.72 9.57
C PRO A 37 -1.61 15.37 11.02
N ALA A 38 -1.25 14.15 11.45
CA ALA A 38 -1.50 13.69 12.81
C ALA A 38 -0.75 14.55 13.86
N THR A 39 -1.45 14.91 14.94
CA THR A 39 -0.92 15.67 16.08
C THR A 39 -0.50 14.81 17.26
N LYS A 40 -0.83 13.51 17.22
CA LYS A 40 -0.46 12.48 18.21
C LYS A 40 0.13 11.27 17.48
N PRO A 41 0.97 10.45 18.13
CA PRO A 41 1.44 9.19 17.55
C PRO A 41 0.24 8.34 17.11
N THR A 42 0.26 7.89 15.87
CA THR A 42 -0.75 7.03 15.26
C THR A 42 0.05 6.01 14.47
N PRO A 43 0.20 4.76 14.93
CA PRO A 43 1.03 3.79 14.23
C PRO A 43 0.35 3.25 12.95
N LEU A 44 0.85 3.56 11.74
CA LEU A 44 0.46 2.97 10.43
C LEU A 44 1.33 3.47 9.25
N LEU A 45 1.36 2.76 8.11
CA LEU A 45 2.04 3.10 6.84
C LEU A 45 1.53 4.40 6.16
N ALA A 46 1.94 5.60 6.62
CA ALA A 46 1.83 6.84 5.83
C ALA A 46 2.81 7.95 6.28
N ARG A 47 4.02 7.98 5.70
CA ARG A 47 5.07 8.95 6.08
C ARG A 47 4.63 10.42 6.00
N ASN A 48 3.93 10.80 4.94
CA ASN A 48 3.55 12.19 4.71
C ASN A 48 2.39 12.66 5.60
N SER A 49 1.71 11.75 6.30
CA SER A 49 0.63 12.08 7.23
C SER A 49 1.11 12.21 8.69
N ASN A 50 2.43 12.16 8.91
CA ASN A 50 3.04 12.14 10.25
C ASN A 50 2.55 10.98 11.14
N ILE A 51 2.26 9.85 10.51
CA ILE A 51 1.77 8.63 11.16
C ILE A 51 3.00 7.80 11.51
N GLN A 52 3.28 7.70 12.82
CA GLN A 52 4.49 7.14 13.40
C GLN A 52 4.17 6.45 14.75
N PRO A 53 4.84 5.33 15.08
CA PRO A 53 5.77 4.57 14.23
C PRO A 53 5.05 3.78 13.11
N ILE A 54 5.71 3.59 11.98
CA ILE A 54 5.34 2.65 10.94
C ILE A 54 5.87 1.27 11.32
N ILE A 55 4.98 0.31 11.54
CA ILE A 55 5.33 -1.11 11.70
C ILE A 55 5.14 -1.78 10.34
N ALA A 56 6.24 -1.93 9.59
CA ALA A 56 6.24 -2.54 8.28
C ALA A 56 6.53 -4.04 8.37
N ILE A 57 5.81 -4.84 7.58
CA ILE A 57 6.05 -6.28 7.47
C ILE A 57 6.51 -6.59 6.04
N ALA A 58 7.72 -7.12 5.89
CA ALA A 58 8.34 -7.32 4.58
C ALA A 58 9.29 -8.52 4.55
N GLY A 59 9.29 -9.25 3.44
CA GLY A 59 10.19 -10.38 3.18
C GLY A 59 11.26 -10.01 2.17
N LYS A 60 11.19 -10.57 0.95
CA LYS A 60 12.16 -10.28 -0.13
C LYS A 60 12.31 -8.79 -0.47
N GLY A 61 11.27 -7.97 -0.22
CA GLY A 61 11.27 -6.53 -0.46
C GLY A 61 11.86 -5.66 0.66
N THR A 62 12.41 -6.26 1.73
CA THR A 62 12.87 -5.52 2.92
C THR A 62 13.88 -4.42 2.61
N ASP A 63 14.82 -4.65 1.69
CA ASP A 63 15.82 -3.63 1.35
C ASP A 63 15.21 -2.40 0.69
N TYR A 64 14.16 -2.58 -0.11
CA TYR A 64 13.39 -1.45 -0.63
C TYR A 64 12.63 -0.73 0.49
N VAL A 65 12.01 -1.46 1.41
CA VAL A 65 11.26 -0.87 2.55
C VAL A 65 12.18 -0.06 3.46
N LYS A 66 13.43 -0.48 3.67
CA LYS A 66 14.45 0.29 4.42
C LYS A 66 14.72 1.67 3.82
N THR A 67 14.54 1.87 2.51
CA THR A 67 14.69 3.20 1.88
C THR A 67 13.51 4.13 2.17
N ILE A 68 12.39 3.56 2.63
CA ILE A 68 11.15 4.28 2.91
C ILE A 68 11.07 4.62 4.40
N VAL A 69 11.19 3.64 5.29
CA VAL A 69 11.01 3.82 6.74
C VAL A 69 12.08 4.70 7.38
N ASP A 70 11.73 5.38 8.47
CA ASP A 70 12.61 6.23 9.26
C ASP A 70 12.73 5.70 10.69
N THR A 71 13.74 4.87 10.93
CA THR A 71 13.99 4.25 12.25
C THR A 71 14.25 5.27 13.36
N THR A 72 14.69 6.50 13.02
CA THR A 72 14.91 7.57 14.00
C THR A 72 13.60 8.10 14.58
N LYS A 73 12.47 7.81 13.92
CA LYS A 73 11.12 8.15 14.36
C LYS A 73 10.36 6.96 14.95
N GLY A 74 11.05 5.83 15.14
CA GLY A 74 10.47 4.61 15.70
C GLY A 74 9.89 3.64 14.68
N ASP A 75 10.00 3.91 13.37
CA ASP A 75 9.60 2.95 12.35
C ASP A 75 10.42 1.66 12.49
N ALA A 76 9.78 0.51 12.25
CA ALA A 76 10.41 -0.81 12.32
C ALA A 76 9.96 -1.70 11.15
N ILE A 77 10.83 -2.63 10.78
CA ILE A 77 10.53 -3.65 9.76
C ILE A 77 10.66 -5.03 10.40
N PHE A 78 9.63 -5.86 10.23
CA PHE A 78 9.60 -7.25 10.66
C PHE A 78 9.45 -8.20 9.48
N ASP A 79 10.11 -9.35 9.52
CA ASP A 79 10.07 -10.33 8.45
C ASP A 79 8.98 -11.36 8.66
N TYR A 80 8.02 -11.44 7.73
CA TYR A 80 6.92 -12.41 7.84
C TYR A 80 7.37 -13.87 7.72
N ARG A 81 8.58 -14.12 7.22
CA ARG A 81 9.14 -15.46 7.08
C ARG A 81 9.57 -16.06 8.43
N ASP A 82 9.70 -15.24 9.47
CA ASP A 82 9.98 -15.69 10.84
C ASP A 82 8.79 -16.41 11.50
N GLY A 83 7.59 -16.27 10.92
CA GLY A 83 6.36 -16.84 11.45
C GLY A 83 5.55 -15.86 12.31
N ALA A 84 4.25 -16.11 12.43
CA ALA A 84 3.30 -15.20 13.06
C ALA A 84 3.61 -14.90 14.53
N ASP A 85 3.90 -15.93 15.34
CA ASP A 85 4.13 -15.78 16.77
C ASP A 85 5.40 -14.97 17.09
N GLU A 86 6.48 -15.23 16.35
CA GLU A 86 7.72 -14.50 16.50
C GLU A 86 7.55 -13.03 16.12
N MET A 87 6.84 -12.75 15.00
CA MET A 87 6.49 -11.38 14.63
C MET A 87 5.68 -10.66 15.71
N ILE A 88 4.63 -11.29 16.24
CA ILE A 88 3.81 -10.72 17.30
C ILE A 88 4.67 -10.36 18.51
N SER A 89 5.56 -11.28 18.93
CA SER A 89 6.48 -11.03 20.05
C SER A 89 7.40 -9.84 19.79
N LYS A 90 8.02 -9.78 18.60
CA LYS A 90 8.91 -8.69 18.21
C LYS A 90 8.20 -7.35 18.12
N ILE A 91 6.98 -7.31 17.57
CA ILE A 91 6.17 -6.10 17.48
C ILE A 91 5.79 -5.59 18.87
N LYS A 92 5.30 -6.46 19.77
CA LYS A 92 4.93 -6.07 21.14
C LYS A 92 6.14 -5.50 21.91
N LYS A 93 7.31 -6.16 21.81
CA LYS A 93 8.56 -5.66 22.42
C LYS A 93 8.97 -4.28 21.88
N HIS A 94 8.85 -4.06 20.57
CA HIS A 94 9.16 -2.76 19.96
C HIS A 94 8.22 -1.65 20.45
N LEU A 95 6.93 -1.95 20.54
CA LEU A 95 5.91 -1.02 21.05
C LEU A 95 6.15 -0.65 22.52
N GLU A 96 6.47 -1.64 23.35
CA GLU A 96 6.81 -1.46 24.76
C GLU A 96 8.09 -0.64 24.93
N ALA A 97 9.17 -0.99 24.22
CA ALA A 97 10.46 -0.31 24.32
C ALA A 97 10.40 1.16 23.90
N GLY A 98 9.57 1.48 22.90
CA GLY A 98 9.37 2.85 22.43
C GLY A 98 8.25 3.61 23.12
N ASN A 99 7.50 2.97 24.03
CA ASN A 99 6.34 3.54 24.72
C ASN A 99 5.31 4.17 23.73
N TYR A 100 5.05 3.49 22.61
CA TYR A 100 4.23 4.03 21.51
C TYR A 100 2.71 3.89 21.72
N GLY A 101 2.30 3.19 22.79
CA GLY A 101 0.89 2.92 23.07
C GLY A 101 0.29 1.85 22.16
N PRO A 102 -1.05 1.70 22.19
CA PRO A 102 -1.75 0.65 21.44
C PRO A 102 -1.73 0.90 19.93
N VAL A 103 -1.72 -0.20 19.15
CA VAL A 103 -1.90 -0.13 17.70
C VAL A 103 -3.39 -0.08 17.39
N LEU A 104 -3.84 1.06 16.85
CA LEU A 104 -5.26 1.28 16.53
C LEU A 104 -5.60 0.94 15.08
N HIS A 105 -4.61 0.81 14.20
CA HIS A 105 -4.87 0.63 12.77
C HIS A 105 -3.99 -0.47 12.17
N GLY A 106 -4.61 -1.32 11.37
CA GLY A 106 -3.96 -2.33 10.56
C GLY A 106 -4.35 -2.21 9.08
N LEU A 107 -3.39 -2.44 8.19
CA LEU A 107 -3.65 -2.53 6.75
C LEU A 107 -3.06 -3.83 6.22
N ASP A 108 -3.89 -4.67 5.64
CA ASP A 108 -3.47 -5.89 4.97
C ASP A 108 -3.57 -5.75 3.43
N PRO A 109 -2.44 -5.52 2.74
CA PRO A 109 -2.41 -5.51 1.29
C PRO A 109 -2.37 -6.92 0.66
N VAL A 110 -2.12 -7.98 1.44
CA VAL A 110 -1.93 -9.36 0.96
C VAL A 110 -2.52 -10.36 1.97
N ILE A 111 -3.71 -10.88 1.67
CA ILE A 111 -4.37 -11.81 2.58
C ILE A 111 -3.58 -13.14 2.66
N GLY A 112 -2.98 -13.39 3.82
CA GLY A 112 -2.54 -14.71 4.23
C GLY A 112 -3.08 -15.04 5.62
N LYS A 113 -3.31 -16.32 5.94
CA LYS A 113 -3.73 -16.72 7.31
C LYS A 113 -2.77 -16.21 8.40
N SER A 114 -1.49 -16.09 8.07
CA SER A 114 -0.46 -15.54 8.97
C SER A 114 -0.65 -14.05 9.24
N SER A 115 -1.03 -13.23 8.24
CA SER A 115 -1.24 -11.79 8.45
C SER A 115 -2.47 -11.54 9.32
N GLN A 116 -3.53 -12.34 9.15
CA GLN A 116 -4.74 -12.27 9.98
C GLN A 116 -4.43 -12.49 11.47
N LYS A 117 -3.63 -13.51 11.80
CA LYS A 117 -3.23 -13.78 13.18
C LYS A 117 -2.49 -12.59 13.80
N VAL A 118 -1.53 -12.02 13.07
CA VAL A 118 -0.77 -10.85 13.53
C VAL A 118 -1.69 -9.66 13.76
N LEU A 119 -2.58 -9.36 12.81
CA LEU A 119 -3.47 -8.21 12.89
C LEU A 119 -4.48 -8.34 14.03
N ASN A 120 -5.10 -9.51 14.21
CA ASN A 120 -6.06 -9.74 15.29
C ASN A 120 -5.44 -9.61 16.68
N GLU A 121 -4.15 -9.96 16.82
CA GLU A 121 -3.42 -9.95 18.09
C GLU A 121 -2.78 -8.59 18.42
N ILE A 122 -2.41 -7.81 17.40
CA ILE A 122 -1.69 -6.53 17.58
C ILE A 122 -2.65 -5.34 17.58
N VAL A 123 -3.69 -5.34 16.75
CA VAL A 123 -4.64 -4.22 16.67
C VAL A 123 -5.65 -4.35 17.80
N THR A 124 -5.85 -3.27 18.56
CA THR A 124 -6.77 -3.30 19.71
C THR A 124 -8.23 -3.34 19.29
N PRO A 125 -9.14 -3.75 20.18
CA PRO A 125 -10.54 -3.90 19.81
C PRO A 125 -11.25 -2.62 19.35
N GLU A 126 -10.81 -1.48 19.86
CA GLU A 126 -11.32 -0.14 19.50
C GLU A 126 -10.75 0.35 18.15
N GLY A 127 -9.80 -0.40 17.57
CA GLY A 127 -9.13 -0.07 16.34
C GLY A 127 -9.89 -0.45 15.07
N ALA A 128 -9.19 -0.34 13.94
CA ALA A 128 -9.70 -0.70 12.63
C ALA A 128 -8.65 -1.45 11.80
N ILE A 129 -9.10 -2.51 11.10
CA ILE A 129 -8.31 -3.27 10.15
C ILE A 129 -8.92 -3.09 8.77
N ASN A 130 -8.11 -2.63 7.81
CA ASN A 130 -8.49 -2.55 6.42
C ASN A 130 -7.82 -3.66 5.60
N LEU A 131 -8.61 -4.35 4.76
CA LEU A 131 -8.13 -5.37 3.84
C LEU A 131 -8.25 -4.86 2.40
N VAL A 132 -7.21 -5.01 1.59
CA VAL A 132 -7.22 -4.58 0.17
C VAL A 132 -7.85 -5.60 -0.76
N MET A 133 -8.11 -6.81 -0.25
CA MET A 133 -8.72 -7.91 -1.01
C MET A 133 -9.92 -8.45 -0.22
N PRO A 134 -10.94 -9.04 -0.90
CA PRO A 134 -12.00 -9.77 -0.22
C PRO A 134 -11.42 -10.94 0.59
N SER A 135 -11.82 -11.07 1.85
CA SER A 135 -11.34 -12.11 2.74
C SER A 135 -12.44 -12.65 3.64
N ASP A 136 -12.48 -13.97 3.75
CA ASP A 136 -13.24 -14.69 4.79
C ASP A 136 -12.55 -14.61 6.17
N ALA A 137 -11.45 -13.85 6.29
CA ALA A 137 -10.82 -13.54 7.56
C ALA A 137 -11.87 -13.06 8.57
N GLU A 138 -12.01 -13.80 9.67
CA GLU A 138 -12.71 -13.33 10.84
C GLU A 138 -11.79 -12.34 11.56
N ILE A 139 -12.06 -11.06 11.35
CA ILE A 139 -11.52 -10.00 12.19
C ILE A 139 -12.53 -9.81 13.30
N THR A 140 -12.23 -10.37 14.46
CA THR A 140 -13.13 -10.38 15.63
C THR A 140 -12.76 -9.31 16.65
N SER A 141 -11.49 -8.86 16.64
CA SER A 141 -11.02 -7.85 17.58
C SER A 141 -11.43 -6.45 17.15
N ALA A 142 -11.23 -6.05 15.89
CA ALA A 142 -11.34 -4.65 15.46
C ALA A 142 -12.43 -4.39 14.39
N THR A 143 -12.70 -3.12 14.09
CA THR A 143 -13.59 -2.74 12.98
C THR A 143 -12.96 -3.15 11.64
N LYS A 144 -13.62 -4.07 10.91
CA LYS A 144 -13.15 -4.54 9.60
C LYS A 144 -13.70 -3.65 8.47
N THR A 145 -12.81 -3.22 7.58
CA THR A 145 -13.18 -2.56 6.32
C THR A 145 -12.46 -3.22 5.14
N ILE A 146 -13.04 -3.11 3.94
CA ILE A 146 -12.44 -3.64 2.71
C ILE A 146 -12.28 -2.50 1.71
N THR A 147 -11.10 -2.42 1.10
CA THR A 147 -10.80 -1.45 0.06
C THR A 147 -11.07 -2.05 -1.31
N SER A 148 -11.91 -1.38 -2.10
CA SER A 148 -11.97 -1.55 -3.54
C SER A 148 -11.59 -0.25 -4.22
N VAL A 149 -10.67 -0.30 -5.18
CA VAL A 149 -10.33 0.88 -5.99
C VAL A 149 -11.47 1.28 -6.92
N GLY A 150 -12.41 0.36 -7.21
CA GLY A 150 -13.55 0.62 -8.08
C GLY A 150 -14.39 1.82 -7.63
N VAL A 151 -14.46 2.11 -6.32
CA VAL A 151 -15.24 3.21 -5.76
C VAL A 151 -14.78 4.61 -6.20
N VAL A 152 -13.51 4.77 -6.62
CA VAL A 152 -13.00 6.07 -7.13
C VAL A 152 -13.23 6.23 -8.64
N HIS A 153 -13.71 5.19 -9.31
CA HIS A 153 -14.12 5.21 -10.72
C HIS A 153 -15.65 5.19 -10.85
N ASN A 154 -16.32 4.39 -10.01
CA ASN A 154 -17.76 4.17 -9.93
C ASN A 154 -18.41 3.88 -11.30
N THR A 155 -17.72 3.13 -12.15
CA THR A 155 -18.17 2.76 -13.51
C THR A 155 -19.21 1.65 -13.51
N ASP A 156 -19.35 0.97 -12.37
CA ASP A 156 -20.20 -0.18 -12.10
C ASP A 156 -21.41 0.18 -11.23
N ASN A 157 -21.79 1.47 -11.16
CA ASN A 157 -22.93 2.00 -10.41
C ASN A 157 -22.99 1.54 -8.94
N GLY A 158 -21.85 1.57 -8.25
CA GLY A 158 -21.76 1.30 -6.82
C GLY A 158 -21.59 -0.18 -6.45
N SER A 159 -21.34 -1.08 -7.40
CA SER A 159 -21.15 -2.51 -7.09
C SER A 159 -19.90 -2.77 -6.22
N HIS A 160 -18.97 -1.81 -6.15
CA HIS A 160 -17.79 -1.83 -5.29
C HIS A 160 -17.92 -1.02 -3.98
N GLY A 161 -19.08 -0.43 -3.69
CA GLY A 161 -19.35 0.38 -2.51
C GLY A 161 -19.76 1.82 -2.84
N ALA A 162 -19.96 2.64 -1.81
CA ALA A 162 -20.43 4.03 -2.01
C ALA A 162 -19.41 4.85 -2.83
N ASP A 163 -19.92 5.78 -3.64
CA ASP A 163 -19.13 6.62 -4.54
C ASP A 163 -18.05 7.42 -3.79
N ALA A 164 -16.83 7.40 -4.31
CA ALA A 164 -15.72 8.24 -3.85
C ALA A 164 -14.92 8.84 -5.02
N ARG A 165 -15.58 9.15 -6.14
CA ARG A 165 -14.95 9.83 -7.29
C ARG A 165 -14.28 11.15 -6.92
N ASP A 166 -14.84 11.90 -5.96
CA ASP A 166 -14.21 13.13 -5.47
C ASP A 166 -12.87 12.88 -4.77
N LEU A 167 -12.77 11.81 -3.98
CA LEU A 167 -11.50 11.39 -3.39
C LEU A 167 -10.49 10.99 -4.48
N GLY A 168 -10.96 10.31 -5.53
CA GLY A 168 -10.18 9.99 -6.72
C GLY A 168 -9.63 11.24 -7.40
N LEU A 169 -10.50 12.23 -7.64
CA LEU A 169 -10.13 13.51 -8.26
C LEU A 169 -9.06 14.25 -7.44
N VAL A 170 -9.28 14.42 -6.13
CA VAL A 170 -8.34 15.10 -5.24
C VAL A 170 -7.01 14.36 -5.19
N THR A 171 -7.04 13.04 -5.06
CA THR A 171 -5.84 12.20 -5.05
C THR A 171 -5.05 12.36 -6.36
N ALA A 172 -5.73 12.32 -7.51
CA ALA A 172 -5.08 12.49 -8.81
C ALA A 172 -4.38 13.84 -8.93
N ARG A 173 -5.08 14.93 -8.56
CA ARG A 173 -4.51 16.29 -8.61
C ARG A 173 -3.33 16.46 -7.67
N TRP A 174 -3.41 15.89 -6.47
CA TRP A 174 -2.33 15.92 -5.50
C TRP A 174 -1.09 15.15 -5.97
N LEU A 175 -1.27 13.95 -6.50
CA LEU A 175 -0.17 13.14 -7.04
C LEU A 175 0.50 13.82 -8.23
N THR A 176 -0.27 14.36 -9.18
CA THR A 176 0.28 15.11 -10.31
C THR A 176 1.15 16.27 -9.84
N LYS A 177 0.67 17.06 -8.86
CA LYS A 177 1.47 18.14 -8.27
C LYS A 177 2.75 17.63 -7.63
N ALA A 178 2.67 16.54 -6.86
CA ALA A 178 3.83 15.94 -6.18
C ALA A 178 4.88 15.42 -7.17
N MET A 179 4.44 14.79 -8.27
CA MET A 179 5.32 14.32 -9.34
C MET A 179 6.01 15.48 -10.06
N GLN A 180 5.25 16.54 -10.42
CA GLN A 180 5.81 17.73 -11.05
C GLN A 180 6.82 18.45 -10.15
N ALA A 181 6.60 18.43 -8.83
CA ALA A 181 7.53 18.97 -7.84
C ALA A 181 8.71 18.04 -7.51
N GLY A 182 8.75 16.82 -8.05
CA GLY A 182 9.78 15.82 -7.75
C GLY A 182 9.73 15.25 -6.32
N THR A 183 8.65 15.53 -5.56
CA THR A 183 8.47 15.05 -4.18
C THR A 183 7.81 13.67 -4.11
N SER A 184 7.38 13.14 -5.25
CA SER A 184 6.92 11.76 -5.42
C SER A 184 7.53 11.17 -6.69
N LYS A 185 7.87 9.88 -6.64
CA LYS A 185 8.43 9.11 -7.77
C LYS A 185 7.60 7.85 -7.99
N GLY A 186 7.70 7.28 -9.19
CA GLY A 186 7.15 5.97 -9.47
C GLY A 186 7.86 4.88 -8.67
N ARG A 187 7.26 3.69 -8.67
CA ARG A 187 7.84 2.52 -8.01
C ARG A 187 8.84 1.83 -8.94
N PRO A 188 9.81 1.05 -8.41
CA PRO A 188 10.67 0.23 -9.24
C PRO A 188 9.85 -0.56 -10.27
N PHE A 189 10.29 -0.58 -11.52
CA PHE A 189 9.57 -1.20 -12.62
C PHE A 189 10.49 -1.87 -13.63
N GLU A 190 9.93 -2.85 -14.33
CA GLU A 190 10.55 -3.56 -15.43
C GLU A 190 9.62 -3.41 -16.65
N VAL A 191 10.16 -2.84 -17.73
CA VAL A 191 9.47 -2.80 -19.02
C VAL A 191 9.63 -4.17 -19.68
N ARG A 192 8.51 -4.87 -19.93
CA ARG A 192 8.53 -6.19 -20.53
C ARG A 192 8.71 -6.08 -22.07
N PRO A 193 9.66 -6.81 -22.66
CA PRO A 193 9.90 -6.75 -24.10
C PRO A 193 8.72 -7.34 -24.89
N GLY A 194 8.48 -6.83 -26.09
CA GLY A 194 7.40 -7.32 -26.97
C GLY A 194 6.00 -6.76 -26.65
N GLY A 195 5.92 -5.72 -25.83
CA GLY A 195 4.69 -5.00 -25.54
C GLY A 195 3.58 -5.90 -25.01
N LEU A 196 2.40 -5.84 -25.62
CA LEU A 196 1.23 -6.61 -25.18
C LEU A 196 1.40 -8.13 -25.34
N HIS A 197 2.30 -8.61 -26.20
CA HIS A 197 2.56 -10.06 -26.34
C HIS A 197 3.19 -10.68 -25.08
N ALA A 198 3.81 -9.88 -24.21
CA ALA A 198 4.41 -10.35 -22.97
C ALA A 198 3.43 -10.47 -21.79
N VAL A 199 2.17 -10.05 -21.95
CA VAL A 199 1.19 -10.01 -20.84
C VAL A 199 0.94 -11.40 -20.26
N ASP A 200 0.75 -12.42 -21.11
CA ASP A 200 0.50 -13.80 -20.66
C ASP A 200 1.64 -14.33 -19.78
N GLN A 201 2.88 -14.18 -20.23
CA GLN A 201 4.04 -14.61 -19.45
C GLN A 201 4.21 -13.79 -18.16
N ALA A 202 3.96 -12.48 -18.20
CA ALA A 202 4.05 -11.65 -17.02
C ALA A 202 2.99 -12.03 -15.96
N LEU A 203 1.78 -12.40 -16.37
CA LEU A 203 0.75 -12.92 -15.47
C LEU A 203 1.16 -14.26 -14.84
N LYS A 204 1.78 -15.16 -15.62
CA LYS A 204 2.37 -16.41 -15.10
C LYS A 204 3.47 -16.13 -14.09
N ASP A 205 4.40 -15.22 -14.40
CA ASP A 205 5.48 -14.83 -13.50
C ASP A 205 4.97 -14.19 -12.19
N LEU A 206 3.89 -13.40 -12.26
CA LEU A 206 3.22 -12.87 -11.07
C LEU A 206 2.59 -13.99 -10.23
N LYS A 207 1.88 -14.93 -10.88
CA LYS A 207 1.29 -16.09 -10.21
C LYS A 207 2.34 -16.98 -9.54
N ASP A 208 3.48 -17.17 -10.19
CA ASP A 208 4.63 -17.94 -9.69
C ASP A 208 5.45 -17.18 -8.62
N GLY A 209 5.10 -15.92 -8.31
CA GLY A 209 5.81 -15.11 -7.31
C GLY A 209 7.24 -14.72 -7.71
N LYS A 210 7.54 -14.68 -9.02
CA LYS A 210 8.88 -14.34 -9.53
C LYS A 210 9.18 -12.84 -9.44
N ASN A 211 8.15 -11.99 -9.51
CA ASN A 211 8.31 -10.57 -9.32
C ASN A 211 8.23 -10.21 -7.83
N SER A 212 9.21 -9.43 -7.35
CA SER A 212 9.21 -8.88 -6.00
C SER A 212 9.56 -7.40 -6.04
N ALA A 213 8.77 -6.58 -5.33
CA ALA A 213 8.96 -5.14 -5.17
C ALA A 213 9.07 -4.33 -6.49
N THR A 214 8.69 -4.91 -7.63
CA THR A 214 8.82 -4.30 -8.96
C THR A 214 7.45 -4.33 -9.67
N LYS A 215 7.17 -3.35 -10.53
CA LYS A 215 5.98 -3.34 -11.39
C LYS A 215 6.35 -3.79 -12.80
N TYR A 216 5.58 -4.69 -13.39
CA TYR A 216 5.66 -4.93 -14.83
C TYR A 216 4.93 -3.81 -15.59
N VAL A 217 5.61 -3.24 -16.58
CA VAL A 217 5.09 -2.20 -17.46
C VAL A 217 5.20 -2.71 -18.90
N PHE A 218 4.18 -2.43 -19.71
CA PHE A 218 4.14 -2.81 -21.12
C PHE A 218 3.99 -1.55 -21.95
N ARG A 219 4.88 -1.35 -22.92
CA ARG A 219 4.71 -0.30 -23.92
C ARG A 219 3.86 -0.85 -25.05
N ILE A 220 2.79 -0.13 -25.39
CA ILE A 220 1.90 -0.55 -26.47
C ILE A 220 2.65 -0.49 -27.80
N GLU A 221 3.49 0.54 -28.01
CA GLU A 221 4.30 0.68 -29.23
C GLU A 221 5.32 -0.45 -29.46
N ASP A 222 5.70 -1.18 -28.40
CA ASP A 222 6.65 -2.30 -28.49
C ASP A 222 5.96 -3.60 -28.95
N THR A 223 4.65 -3.58 -29.20
CA THR A 223 3.89 -4.76 -29.63
C THR A 223 4.13 -4.98 -31.13
N PRO A 224 4.74 -6.11 -31.55
CA PRO A 224 4.93 -6.41 -32.96
C PRO A 224 3.59 -6.43 -33.70
N ALA A 225 3.57 -5.87 -34.92
CA ALA A 225 2.41 -5.97 -35.80
C ALA A 225 2.14 -7.44 -36.13
N SER A 226 0.86 -7.82 -36.07
CA SER A 226 0.35 -9.14 -36.46
C SER A 226 0.30 -9.31 -37.97
#